data_AF-A0A948TYQ8-F1
#
_entry.id   AF-A0A948TYQ8-F1
#
_cell.length_a   1.000
_cell.length_b   1.000
_cell.length_c   1.000
_cell.angle_alpha   90.00
_cell.angle_beta   90.00
_cell.angle_gamma   90.00
#
_symmetry.space_group_name_H-M   'P 1'
#
loop_
_entity.id
_entity.type
_entity.pdbx_description
1 polymer ?
#
loop_
_entity_poly.entity_id
_entity_poly.type
_entity_poly.pdbx_seq_one_letter_code
_entity_poly.pdbx_strand_id
1 'polypeptide(L)'
;GLQLACVEFARHVCGLKDAHTTEINKDTKHPIIDLMPEQKILLRENRYGGSMRLGAYVCQLFRGTKTFAAYKKEVISERHRHRYEFNNEYRDRLVKKGLIVAGINPERDLVEIVELKNHPFFVATQFHPEFKSRPLSPHPLFREFIKAAIRQ
;
A
#
# COMPACT_ATOMS: atom_id res chain seq x y z
N GLY A 1 -1.40 -7.25 0.30
CA GLY A 1 -0.03 -7.53 0.78
C GLY A 1 0.58 -6.36 1.54
N LEU A 2 0.35 -5.12 1.09
CA LEU A 2 0.90 -3.91 1.73
C LEU A 2 0.64 -3.84 3.23
N GLN A 3 -0.59 -4.11 3.67
CA GLN A 3 -0.97 -3.98 5.07
C GLN A 3 -0.08 -4.79 6.03
N LEU A 4 0.09 -6.08 5.74
CA LEU A 4 0.92 -6.97 6.56
C LEU A 4 2.40 -6.61 6.47
N ALA A 5 2.89 -6.21 5.30
CA ALA A 5 4.27 -5.74 5.12
C ALA A 5 4.56 -4.52 6.02
N CYS A 6 3.65 -3.54 6.06
CA CYS A 6 3.81 -2.37 6.92
C CYS A 6 3.75 -2.72 8.42
N VAL A 7 2.86 -3.63 8.81
CA VAL A 7 2.76 -4.12 10.21
C VAL A 7 4.03 -4.84 10.64
N GLU A 8 4.54 -5.76 9.82
CA GLU A 8 5.79 -6.48 10.08
C GLU A 8 6.97 -5.52 10.21
N PHE A 9 7.13 -4.60 9.25
CA PHE A 9 8.20 -3.62 9.26
C PHE A 9 8.13 -2.71 10.50
N ALA A 10 6.92 -2.30 10.89
CA ALA A 10 6.72 -1.52 12.11
C ALA A 10 7.18 -2.28 13.36
N ARG A 11 6.83 -3.57 13.48
CA ARG A 11 7.23 -4.41 14.62
C ARG A 11 8.74 -4.61 14.69
N HIS A 12 9.34 -5.05 13.59
CA HIS A 12 10.69 -5.59 13.60
C HIS A 12 11.77 -4.54 13.29
N VAL A 13 11.47 -3.55 12.46
CA VAL A 13 12.44 -2.49 12.11
C VAL A 13 12.21 -1.22 12.93
N CYS A 14 10.95 -0.86 13.19
CA CYS A 14 10.62 0.37 13.93
C CYS A 14 10.47 0.16 15.46
N GLY A 15 10.52 -1.10 15.92
CA GLY A 15 10.41 -1.47 17.34
C GLY A 15 9.00 -1.33 17.93
N LEU A 16 7.97 -1.19 17.08
CA LEU A 16 6.58 -1.04 17.49
C LEU A 16 5.95 -2.41 17.76
N LYS A 17 6.33 -3.04 18.88
CA LYS A 17 6.02 -4.46 19.14
C LYS A 17 4.53 -4.82 19.04
N ASP A 18 3.63 -3.93 19.44
CA ASP A 18 2.18 -4.19 19.38
C ASP A 18 1.50 -3.73 18.08
N ALA A 19 2.27 -3.22 17.11
CA ALA A 19 1.75 -2.71 15.85
C ALA A 19 0.84 -3.70 15.17
N HIS A 20 -0.35 -3.25 14.77
CA HIS A 20 -1.33 -4.11 14.13
C HIS A 20 -2.25 -3.32 13.19
N THR A 21 -3.00 -4.06 12.39
CA THR A 21 -4.26 -3.57 11.80
C THR A 21 -5.38 -3.56 12.84
N THR A 22 -6.18 -2.49 12.86
CA THR A 22 -7.40 -2.39 13.68
C THR A 22 -8.53 -3.28 13.19
N GLU A 23 -8.39 -3.88 12.00
CA GLU A 23 -9.29 -4.93 11.51
C GLU A 23 -9.30 -6.15 12.43
N ILE A 24 -8.14 -6.49 12.99
CA ILE A 24 -7.94 -7.70 13.79
C ILE A 24 -7.77 -7.35 15.27
N ASN A 25 -6.92 -6.36 15.59
CA ASN A 25 -6.68 -5.93 16.96
C ASN A 25 -7.05 -4.44 17.09
N LYS A 26 -8.26 -4.17 17.58
CA LYS A 26 -8.77 -2.81 17.77
C LYS A 26 -8.07 -2.04 18.90
N ASP A 27 -7.43 -2.76 19.83
CA ASP A 27 -6.82 -2.20 21.03
C ASP A 27 -5.29 -2.02 20.89
N THR A 28 -4.74 -2.22 19.68
CA THR A 28 -3.33 -1.92 19.41
C THR A 28 -3.01 -0.45 19.70
N LYS A 29 -1.89 -0.18 20.39
CA LYS A 29 -1.41 1.19 20.60
C LYS A 29 -0.77 1.76 19.34
N HIS A 30 -0.45 0.90 18.38
CA HIS A 30 0.18 1.26 17.11
C HIS A 30 -0.65 0.78 15.92
N PRO A 31 -1.78 1.46 15.62
CA PRO A 31 -2.63 1.13 14.49
C PRO A 31 -1.98 1.56 13.16
N ILE A 32 -1.09 0.71 12.64
CA ILE A 32 -0.38 0.96 11.38
C ILE A 32 -1.34 0.95 10.20
N ILE A 33 -2.35 0.08 10.28
CA ILE A 33 -3.42 -0.04 9.30
C ILE A 33 -4.73 0.22 10.04
N ASP A 34 -5.50 1.20 9.57
CA ASP A 34 -6.71 1.65 10.24
C ASP A 34 -7.76 2.16 9.25
N LEU A 35 -8.98 2.34 9.72
CA LEU A 35 -10.03 3.05 9.00
C LEU A 35 -9.80 4.55 9.13
N MET A 36 -9.99 5.28 8.04
CA MET A 36 -10.01 6.75 8.09
C MET A 36 -11.15 7.24 9.00
N PRO A 37 -10.99 8.38 9.70
CA PRO A 37 -12.02 8.91 10.60
C PRO A 37 -13.41 9.03 9.94
N GLU A 38 -13.46 9.47 8.69
CA GLU A 38 -14.69 9.56 7.88
C GLU A 38 -15.37 8.18 7.71
N GLN A 39 -14.59 7.13 7.46
CA GLN A 39 -15.10 5.77 7.31
C GLN A 39 -15.61 5.22 8.65
N LYS A 40 -14.97 5.57 9.77
CA LYS A 40 -15.42 5.18 11.12
C LYS A 40 -16.81 5.76 11.44
N ILE A 41 -17.07 7.00 11.04
CA ILE A 41 -18.39 7.64 11.19
C ILE A 41 -19.44 6.88 10.37
N LEU A 42 -19.15 6.63 9.09
CA LEU A 42 -20.08 5.91 8.19
C LEU A 42 -20.40 4.49 8.68
N LEU A 43 -19.43 3.79 9.27
CA LEU A 43 -19.65 2.46 9.84
C LEU A 43 -20.51 2.50 11.12
N ARG A 44 -20.35 3.52 11.97
CA ARG A 44 -21.24 3.72 13.13
C ARG A 44 -22.69 3.97 12.70
N GLU A 45 -22.88 4.60 11.55
CA GLU A 45 -24.20 4.83 10.94
C GLU A 45 -24.74 3.62 10.15
N ASN A 46 -24.09 2.44 10.21
CA ASN A 46 -24.41 1.25 9.41
C ASN A 46 -24.41 1.50 7.88
N ARG A 47 -23.71 2.53 7.40
CA ARG A 47 -23.57 2.88 5.99
C ARG A 47 -22.35 2.20 5.38
N TYR A 48 -22.37 0.87 5.37
CA TYR A 48 -21.25 0.03 4.94
C TYR A 48 -20.75 0.33 3.50
N GLY A 49 -21.65 0.79 2.61
CA GLY A 49 -21.30 1.14 1.22
C GLY A 49 -20.32 2.31 1.09
N GLY A 50 -20.41 3.32 1.97
CA GLY A 50 -19.54 4.51 1.91
C GLY A 50 -18.15 4.30 2.52
N SER A 51 -17.95 3.18 3.21
CA SER A 51 -16.67 2.85 3.86
C SER A 51 -15.66 2.16 2.93
N MET A 52 -16.08 1.67 1.76
CA MET A 52 -15.24 0.84 0.89
C MET A 52 -14.70 1.64 -0.28
N ARG A 53 -13.38 1.53 -0.55
CA ARG A 53 -12.81 1.96 -1.82
C ARG A 53 -12.98 0.85 -2.84
N LEU A 54 -13.83 1.11 -3.82
CA LEU A 54 -14.19 0.16 -4.85
C LEU A 54 -14.11 0.84 -6.21
N GLY A 55 -13.29 0.27 -7.11
CA GLY A 55 -13.15 0.77 -8.47
C GLY A 55 -11.77 1.30 -8.78
N ALA A 56 -11.66 2.11 -9.83
CA ALA A 56 -10.39 2.63 -10.31
C ALA A 56 -10.05 3.95 -9.61
N TYR A 57 -8.85 4.04 -9.04
CA TYR A 57 -8.34 5.26 -8.40
C TYR A 57 -6.99 5.65 -8.97
N VAL A 58 -6.69 6.94 -8.93
CA VAL A 58 -5.40 7.48 -9.34
C VAL A 58 -4.33 7.15 -8.29
N CYS A 59 -3.15 6.77 -8.75
CA CYS A 59 -1.95 6.66 -7.94
C CYS A 59 -0.80 7.42 -8.62
N GLN A 60 -0.24 8.41 -7.93
CA GLN A 60 0.96 9.12 -8.33
C GLN A 60 2.19 8.35 -7.85
N LEU A 61 3.08 8.02 -8.77
CA LEU A 61 4.30 7.26 -8.54
C LEU A 61 5.50 8.20 -8.36
N PHE A 62 6.35 7.90 -7.39
CA PHE A 62 7.58 8.65 -7.17
C PHE A 62 8.72 8.10 -8.01
N ARG A 63 9.51 9.00 -8.61
CA ARG A 63 10.70 8.67 -9.40
C ARG A 63 11.77 8.00 -8.53
N GLY A 64 12.64 7.21 -9.15
CA GLY A 64 13.70 6.48 -8.46
C GLY A 64 13.22 5.21 -7.72
N THR A 65 11.94 4.85 -7.86
CA THR A 65 11.35 3.63 -7.29
C THR A 65 11.33 2.49 -8.31
N LYS A 66 11.29 1.24 -7.85
CA LYS A 66 11.14 0.07 -8.73
C LYS A 66 9.81 0.12 -9.47
N THR A 67 8.77 0.61 -8.79
CA THR A 67 7.43 0.78 -9.34
C THR A 67 7.40 1.78 -10.49
N PHE A 68 8.03 2.96 -10.33
CA PHE A 68 8.15 3.91 -11.43
C PHE A 68 8.94 3.32 -12.60
N ALA A 69 10.03 2.59 -12.33
CA ALA A 69 10.80 1.93 -13.38
C ALA A 69 9.99 0.85 -14.14
N ALA A 70 9.07 0.15 -13.46
CA ALA A 70 8.19 -0.83 -14.06
C ALA A 70 7.13 -0.19 -14.98
N TYR A 71 6.43 0.82 -14.47
CA TYR A 71 5.32 1.49 -15.18
C TYR A 71 5.80 2.52 -16.21
N LYS A 72 6.93 3.18 -15.95
CA LYS A 72 7.48 4.32 -16.71
C LYS A 72 6.47 5.46 -16.91
N LYS A 73 5.60 5.65 -15.92
CA LYS A 73 4.56 6.68 -15.87
C LYS A 73 4.54 7.30 -14.49
N GLU A 74 4.27 8.59 -14.43
CA GLU A 74 4.20 9.32 -13.16
C GLU A 74 2.83 9.19 -12.50
N VAL A 75 1.77 9.08 -13.31
CA VAL A 75 0.40 8.90 -12.82
C VAL A 75 -0.17 7.64 -13.46
N ILE A 76 -0.69 6.75 -12.62
CA ILE A 76 -1.36 5.52 -13.02
C ILE A 76 -2.78 5.50 -12.45
N SER A 77 -3.60 4.60 -12.98
CA SER A 77 -4.91 4.28 -12.42
C SER A 77 -4.93 2.80 -12.12
N GLU A 78 -5.39 2.38 -10.94
CA GLU A 78 -5.45 0.97 -10.54
C GLU A 78 -6.75 0.63 -9.81
N ARG A 79 -7.09 -0.66 -9.75
CA ARG A 79 -8.37 -1.11 -9.17
C ARG A 79 -8.23 -1.50 -7.71
N HIS A 80 -9.10 -0.95 -6.87
CA HIS A 80 -9.15 -1.16 -5.43
C HIS A 80 -10.43 -1.90 -5.03
N ARG A 81 -10.32 -2.68 -3.96
CA ARG A 81 -11.44 -3.30 -3.24
C ARG A 81 -11.04 -3.55 -1.80
N HIS A 82 -10.97 -2.49 -0.99
CA HIS A 82 -10.60 -2.58 0.42
C HIS A 82 -11.22 -1.44 1.24
N ARG A 83 -11.05 -1.50 2.57
CA ARG A 83 -11.57 -0.50 3.52
C ARG A 83 -10.47 0.15 4.34
N TYR A 84 -9.54 -0.67 4.83
CA TYR A 84 -8.48 -0.22 5.73
C TYR A 84 -7.28 0.33 4.97
N GLU A 85 -6.75 1.42 5.48
CA GLU A 85 -5.68 2.19 4.89
C GLU A 85 -4.46 2.24 5.79
N PHE A 86 -3.32 2.59 5.22
CA PHE A 86 -2.14 2.91 6.00
C PHE A 86 -2.36 4.19 6.80
N ASN A 87 -2.09 4.16 8.10
CA ASN A 87 -2.19 5.34 8.95
C ASN A 87 -0.98 6.27 8.71
N ASN A 88 -1.24 7.42 8.07
CA ASN A 88 -0.22 8.40 7.72
C ASN A 88 0.54 8.99 8.92
N GLU A 89 0.00 8.94 10.14
CA GLU A 89 0.74 9.35 11.35
C GLU A 89 2.04 8.56 11.52
N TYR A 90 2.10 7.33 10.97
CA TYR A 90 3.28 6.46 11.03
C TYR A 90 4.20 6.60 9.81
N ARG A 91 3.80 7.35 8.76
CA ARG A 91 4.52 7.44 7.49
C ARG A 91 5.97 7.87 7.70
N ASP A 92 6.18 9.01 8.32
CA ASP A 92 7.52 9.58 8.52
C ASP A 92 8.41 8.68 9.39
N ARG A 93 7.81 8.04 10.41
CA ARG A 93 8.54 7.14 11.30
C ARG A 93 9.06 5.91 10.55
N LEU A 94 8.22 5.31 9.70
CA LEU A 94 8.59 4.13 8.91
C LEU A 94 9.56 4.51 7.78
N VAL A 95 9.37 5.65 7.13
CA VAL A 95 10.27 6.16 6.08
C VAL A 95 11.66 6.45 6.62
N LYS A 96 11.77 7.11 7.78
CA LYS A 96 13.06 7.34 8.46
C LYS A 96 13.82 6.05 8.77
N LYS A 97 13.12 4.91 8.87
CA LYS A 97 13.70 3.58 9.12
C LYS A 97 13.98 2.78 7.85
N GLY A 98 13.71 3.33 6.66
CA GLY A 98 14.09 2.73 5.38
C GLY A 98 12.94 2.16 4.55
N LEU A 99 11.68 2.30 5.01
CA LEU A 99 10.52 2.04 4.15
C LEU A 99 10.46 3.14 3.07
N ILE A 100 10.19 2.75 1.82
CA ILE A 100 10.01 3.70 0.73
C ILE A 100 8.53 3.75 0.42
N VAL A 101 7.91 4.93 0.50
CA VAL A 101 6.60 5.16 -0.13
C VAL A 101 6.89 5.34 -1.61
N ALA A 102 6.37 4.45 -2.45
CA ALA A 102 6.62 4.46 -3.89
C ALA A 102 5.47 5.08 -4.70
N GLY A 103 4.27 5.16 -4.11
CA GLY A 103 3.16 5.87 -4.70
C GLY A 103 2.04 6.15 -3.72
N ILE A 104 1.32 7.23 -4.00
CA ILE A 104 0.21 7.74 -3.18
C ILE A 104 -1.02 8.04 -4.05
N ASN A 105 -2.20 8.04 -3.46
CA ASN A 105 -3.37 8.68 -4.06
C ASN A 105 -3.28 10.19 -3.77
N PRO A 106 -3.15 11.06 -4.80
CA PRO A 106 -2.90 12.49 -4.58
C PRO A 106 -4.11 13.24 -4.02
N GLU A 107 -5.33 12.73 -4.23
CA GLU A 107 -6.57 13.38 -3.78
C GLU A 107 -6.79 13.23 -2.27
N ARG A 108 -6.44 12.07 -1.71
CA ARG A 108 -6.71 11.71 -0.32
C ARG A 108 -5.44 11.48 0.50
N ASP A 109 -4.28 11.69 -0.10
CA ASP A 109 -2.95 11.42 0.47
C ASP A 109 -2.82 9.99 1.04
N LEU A 110 -3.37 8.99 0.36
CA LEU A 110 -3.32 7.60 0.84
C LEU A 110 -2.07 6.89 0.31
N VAL A 111 -1.34 6.15 1.16
CA VAL A 111 -0.21 5.33 0.71
C VAL A 111 -0.75 4.12 -0.05
N GLU A 112 -0.40 4.02 -1.33
CA GLU A 112 -0.87 2.95 -2.20
C GLU A 112 0.17 1.88 -2.47
N ILE A 113 1.45 2.26 -2.40
CA ILE A 113 2.57 1.39 -2.75
C ILE A 113 3.75 1.66 -1.82
N VAL A 114 4.30 0.59 -1.27
CA VAL A 114 5.53 0.62 -0.49
C VAL A 114 6.59 -0.30 -1.08
N GLU A 115 7.85 0.09 -0.89
CA GLU A 115 9.03 -0.66 -1.28
C GLU A 115 10.02 -0.74 -0.11
N LEU A 116 10.94 -1.69 -0.16
CA LEU A 116 12.08 -1.73 0.75
C LEU A 116 13.38 -1.35 0.05
N LYS A 117 14.15 -0.50 0.72
CA LYS A 117 15.52 -0.19 0.35
C LYS A 117 16.38 -1.46 0.46
N ASN A 118 17.37 -1.60 -0.43
CA ASN A 118 18.34 -2.71 -0.43
C ASN A 118 17.74 -4.12 -0.61
N HIS A 119 16.47 -4.25 -1.05
CA HIS A 119 15.90 -5.54 -1.46
C HIS A 119 15.85 -5.65 -2.99
N PRO A 120 16.21 -6.81 -3.59
CA PRO A 120 16.23 -7.00 -5.05
C PRO A 120 14.90 -6.65 -5.72
N PHE A 121 13.80 -7.13 -5.15
CA PHE A 121 12.46 -6.71 -5.52
C PHE A 121 11.50 -6.88 -4.34
N PHE A 122 11.20 -5.79 -3.65
CA PHE A 122 10.13 -5.74 -2.65
C PHE A 122 9.21 -4.59 -3.01
N VAL A 123 8.03 -4.93 -3.50
CA VAL A 123 6.96 -3.99 -3.87
C VAL A 123 5.68 -4.56 -3.29
N ALA A 124 4.98 -3.78 -2.49
CA ALA A 124 3.68 -4.15 -1.96
C ALA A 124 2.66 -3.05 -2.28
N THR A 125 1.52 -3.44 -2.84
CA THR A 125 0.45 -2.52 -3.27
C THR A 125 -0.83 -2.75 -2.46
N GLN A 126 -1.65 -1.71 -2.38
CA GLN A 126 -3.04 -1.76 -1.90
C GLN A 126 -4.02 -2.20 -3.00
N PHE A 127 -3.79 -1.77 -4.24
CA PHE A 127 -4.61 -2.18 -5.40
C PHE A 127 -4.34 -3.62 -5.83
N HIS A 128 -5.13 -4.05 -6.82
CA HIS A 128 -5.16 -5.38 -7.42
C HIS A 128 -4.60 -5.37 -8.86
N PRO A 129 -3.27 -5.54 -9.04
CA PRO A 129 -2.62 -5.64 -10.35
C PRO A 129 -3.25 -6.69 -11.29
N GLU A 130 -3.78 -7.77 -10.70
CA GLU A 130 -4.35 -8.92 -11.41
C GLU A 130 -5.52 -8.52 -12.32
N PHE A 131 -6.31 -7.51 -11.96
CA PHE A 131 -7.46 -7.09 -12.75
C PHE A 131 -7.08 -6.32 -14.02
N LYS A 132 -5.83 -5.86 -14.16
CA LYS A 132 -5.34 -5.15 -15.34
C LYS A 132 -4.32 -5.94 -16.16
N SER A 133 -3.89 -7.11 -15.69
CA SER A 133 -3.01 -8.00 -16.44
C SER A 133 -3.75 -8.68 -17.59
N ARG A 134 -3.14 -8.73 -18.78
CA ARG A 134 -3.68 -9.44 -19.97
C ARG A 134 -2.61 -10.34 -20.59
N PRO A 135 -2.98 -11.40 -21.32
CA PRO A 135 -2.00 -12.28 -21.96
C PRO A 135 -0.99 -11.56 -22.87
N LEU A 136 -1.45 -10.60 -23.66
CA LEU A 136 -0.59 -9.81 -24.57
C LEU A 136 -0.02 -8.54 -23.93
N SER A 137 -0.45 -8.21 -22.71
CA SER A 137 -0.01 -7.02 -21.98
C SER A 137 0.01 -7.37 -20.49
N PRO A 138 1.02 -8.15 -20.04
CA PRO A 138 1.13 -8.54 -18.65
C PRO A 138 1.36 -7.30 -17.79
N HIS A 139 0.78 -7.32 -16.59
CA HIS A 139 0.90 -6.20 -15.68
C HIS A 139 2.38 -5.88 -15.36
N PRO A 140 2.81 -4.60 -15.39
CA PRO A 140 4.22 -4.23 -15.25
C PRO A 140 4.88 -4.78 -13.99
N LEU A 141 4.20 -4.74 -12.84
CA LEU A 141 4.73 -5.26 -11.58
C LEU A 141 5.01 -6.77 -11.61
N PHE A 142 4.15 -7.56 -12.26
CA PHE A 142 4.37 -9.01 -12.40
C PHE A 142 5.53 -9.30 -13.35
N ARG A 143 5.60 -8.56 -14.47
CA ARG A 143 6.71 -8.68 -15.42
C ARG A 143 8.06 -8.39 -14.74
N GLU A 144 8.15 -7.29 -14.00
CA GLU A 144 9.41 -6.94 -13.31
C GLU A 144 9.71 -7.87 -12.13
N PHE A 145 8.71 -8.40 -11.44
CA PHE A 145 8.91 -9.40 -10.39
C PHE A 145 9.56 -10.68 -10.96
N ILE A 146 9.02 -11.25 -12.03
CA ILE A 146 9.59 -12.44 -12.69
C ILE A 146 11.01 -12.16 -13.19
N LYS A 147 11.22 -10.99 -13.80
CA LYS A 147 12.56 -10.58 -14.26
C LYS A 147 13.57 -10.47 -13.11
N ALA A 148 13.14 -9.99 -11.94
CA ALA A 148 13.99 -9.95 -10.76
C ALA A 148 14.28 -11.35 -10.21
N ALA A 149 13.29 -12.24 -10.21
CA ALA A 149 13.42 -13.62 -9.73
C ALA A 149 14.42 -14.45 -10.58
N ILE A 150 14.49 -14.23 -11.89
CA ILE A 150 15.42 -14.93 -12.80
C ILE A 150 16.88 -14.45 -12.62
N ARG A 151 17.10 -13.29 -11.99
CA ARG A 151 18.44 -12.67 -11.82
C ARG A 151 19.06 -12.91 -10.45
N GLN A 152 18.35 -13.57 -9.54
CA GLN A 152 18.90 -14.04 -8.26
C GLN A 152 19.57 -15.40 -8.44
#